data_AF-A0A1F9FS83-F1
#
_entry.id   AF-A0A1F9FS83-F1
#
_cell.length_a   1.000
_cell.length_b   1.000
_cell.length_c   1.000
_cell.angle_alpha   90.00
_cell.angle_beta   90.00
_cell.angle_gamma   90.00
#
_symmetry.space_group_name_H-M   'P 1'
#
loop_
_entity.id
_entity.type
_entity.pdbx_description
1 polymer ?
#
loop_
_entity_poly.entity_id
_entity_poly.type
_entity_poly.pdbx_seq_one_letter_code
_entity_poly.pdbx_strand_id
1 'polypeptide(L)'
;MDSLQFLNPEYVNFDENKYTLLLGVNKNTIDWNALSTMAQKNGFDQKDEIHITIIGFAAGGEIRKVLERPGVERDNTLRDLHSLIDKTDWRFKLEPKRYHIQKEYIIRDRRGNAADSVEHRESYIQMVSVPALEDFFAELNRPLGINFIPPPTHVTLYTHGDNPERARMGIGINSREEFLSLNPQPL
;
A
#
# COMPACT_ATOMS: atom_id res chain seq x y z
N MET A 1 6.82 21.62 20.05
CA MET A 1 7.03 20.46 19.17
C MET A 1 5.78 19.62 19.28
N ASP A 2 4.91 19.64 18.29
CA ASP A 2 3.71 18.81 18.32
C ASP A 2 4.16 17.35 18.34
N SER A 3 3.88 16.67 19.45
CA SER A 3 4.07 15.22 19.55
C SER A 3 3.13 14.60 18.52
N LEU A 4 3.67 14.20 17.37
CA LEU A 4 2.93 13.45 16.36
C LEU A 4 2.26 12.26 17.05
N GLN A 5 0.93 12.32 17.14
CA GLN A 5 0.10 11.38 17.89
C GLN A 5 -0.11 10.10 17.07
N PHE A 6 -0.15 8.96 17.76
CA PHE A 6 -0.61 7.71 17.15
C PHE A 6 -2.11 7.78 16.85
N LEU A 7 -2.47 7.40 15.63
CA LEU A 7 -3.82 7.33 15.12
C LEU A 7 -4.27 5.87 15.07
N ASN A 8 -5.55 5.64 15.31
CA ASN A 8 -6.19 4.35 15.03
C ASN A 8 -6.67 4.32 13.56
N PRO A 9 -6.61 3.17 12.88
CA PRO A 9 -7.25 3.04 11.58
C PRO A 9 -8.77 3.12 11.70
N GLU A 10 -9.44 3.69 10.69
CA GLU A 10 -10.90 3.71 10.61
C GLU A 10 -11.47 2.30 10.40
N TYR A 11 -10.71 1.46 9.71
CA TYR A 11 -11.01 0.05 9.50
C TYR A 11 -9.71 -0.73 9.27
N VAL A 12 -9.77 -2.02 9.56
CA VAL A 12 -8.78 -3.02 9.15
C VAL A 12 -9.50 -3.96 8.20
N ASN A 13 -9.13 -3.95 6.92
CA ASN A 13 -9.84 -4.71 5.88
C ASN A 13 -8.91 -5.77 5.28
N PHE A 14 -9.20 -7.03 5.56
CA PHE A 14 -8.54 -8.17 4.94
C PHE A 14 -9.47 -8.80 3.89
N ASP A 15 -9.08 -8.71 2.61
CA ASP A 15 -9.80 -9.33 1.49
C ASP A 15 -9.23 -10.74 1.25
N GLU A 16 -9.89 -11.77 1.75
CA GLU A 16 -9.48 -13.18 1.59
C GLU A 16 -9.42 -13.64 0.13
N ASN A 17 -10.16 -13.00 -0.78
CA ASN A 17 -10.12 -13.37 -2.19
C ASN A 17 -8.84 -12.89 -2.86
N LYS A 18 -8.24 -11.80 -2.36
CA LYS A 18 -7.00 -11.20 -2.90
C LYS A 18 -5.80 -11.40 -1.99
N TYR A 19 -6.04 -11.80 -0.74
CA TYR A 19 -5.08 -11.81 0.37
C TYR A 19 -4.41 -10.45 0.55
N THR A 20 -5.19 -9.38 0.47
CA THR A 20 -4.73 -8.00 0.69
C THR A 20 -5.22 -7.47 2.02
N LEU A 21 -4.38 -6.71 2.72
CA LEU A 21 -4.69 -6.09 4.01
C LEU A 21 -4.49 -4.58 3.91
N LEU A 22 -5.56 -3.83 4.15
CA LEU A 22 -5.58 -2.37 4.09
C LEU A 22 -6.01 -1.79 5.44
N LEU A 23 -5.37 -0.70 5.86
CA LEU A 23 -5.79 0.10 7.02
C LEU A 23 -6.40 1.42 6.54
N GLY A 24 -7.67 1.65 6.85
CA GLY A 24 -8.34 2.91 6.53
C GLY A 24 -7.77 4.09 7.30
N VAL A 25 -7.53 5.21 6.62
CA VAL A 25 -7.00 6.44 7.23
C VAL A 25 -8.05 7.54 7.13
N ASN A 26 -8.37 8.12 8.29
CA ASN A 26 -9.30 9.23 8.36
C ASN A 26 -8.76 10.44 7.59
N LYS A 27 -9.47 10.86 6.56
CA LYS A 27 -9.08 12.00 5.72
C LYS A 27 -8.89 13.31 6.50
N ASN A 28 -9.59 13.50 7.61
CA ASN A 28 -9.50 14.71 8.42
C ASN A 28 -8.19 14.79 9.21
N THR A 29 -7.42 13.71 9.30
CA THR A 29 -6.08 13.73 9.93
C THR A 29 -4.97 14.13 8.95
N ILE A 30 -5.29 14.29 7.66
CA ILE A 30 -4.33 14.72 6.64
C ILE A 30 -4.37 16.25 6.51
N ASP A 31 -3.20 16.88 6.57
CA ASP A 31 -3.06 18.30 6.22
C ASP A 31 -3.08 18.48 4.70
N TRP A 32 -4.28 18.64 4.14
CA TRP A 32 -4.51 18.82 2.71
C TRP A 32 -4.04 20.19 2.20
N ASN A 33 -4.09 21.21 3.04
CA ASN A 33 -3.81 22.59 2.65
C ASN A 33 -2.38 22.73 2.13
N ALA A 34 -1.43 22.07 2.80
CA ALA A 34 -0.02 22.08 2.43
C ALA A 34 0.29 21.57 1.01
N LEU A 35 -0.57 20.75 0.39
CA LEU A 35 -0.35 20.23 -0.97
C LEU A 35 -1.38 20.69 -2.00
N SER A 36 -2.56 21.16 -1.57
CA SER A 36 -3.71 21.43 -2.44
C SER A 36 -3.40 22.34 -3.64
N THR A 37 -2.77 23.50 -3.41
CA THR A 37 -2.44 24.45 -4.48
C THR A 37 -1.45 23.87 -5.49
N MET A 38 -0.44 23.13 -5.01
CA MET A 38 0.55 22.50 -5.88
C MET A 38 -0.05 21.35 -6.69
N ALA A 39 -0.84 20.49 -6.05
CA ALA A 39 -1.53 19.40 -6.71
C ALA A 39 -2.47 19.91 -7.81
N GLN A 40 -3.30 20.92 -7.50
CA GLN A 40 -4.20 21.51 -8.48
C GLN A 40 -3.45 22.14 -9.66
N LYS A 41 -2.36 22.88 -9.39
CA LYS A 41 -1.53 23.50 -10.43
C LYS A 41 -0.92 22.45 -11.37
N ASN A 42 -0.58 21.28 -10.84
CA ASN A 42 0.05 20.19 -11.58
C ASN A 42 -0.95 19.17 -12.14
N GLY A 43 -2.27 19.42 -12.05
CA GLY A 43 -3.31 18.54 -12.59
C GLY A 43 -3.51 17.23 -11.83
N PHE A 44 -3.11 17.17 -10.56
CA PHE A 44 -3.31 16.02 -9.71
C PHE A 44 -4.72 16.02 -9.11
N ASP A 45 -5.35 14.84 -9.10
CA ASP A 45 -6.63 14.61 -8.45
C ASP A 45 -6.43 14.11 -7.02
N GLN A 46 -7.22 14.63 -6.08
CA GLN A 46 -7.21 14.15 -4.70
C GLN A 46 -7.85 12.76 -4.62
N LYS A 47 -7.27 11.86 -3.83
CA LYS A 47 -7.80 10.49 -3.68
C LYS A 47 -9.06 10.48 -2.79
N ASP A 48 -10.10 9.79 -3.25
CA ASP A 48 -11.38 9.67 -2.56
C ASP A 48 -11.36 8.74 -1.35
N GLU A 49 -10.45 7.79 -1.32
CA GLU A 49 -10.27 6.82 -0.24
C GLU A 49 -8.79 6.80 0.16
N ILE A 50 -8.48 6.93 1.45
CA ILE A 50 -7.09 6.92 1.93
C ILE A 50 -6.89 5.68 2.79
N HIS A 51 -5.87 4.90 2.45
CA HIS A 51 -5.50 3.71 3.21
C HIS A 51 -3.99 3.49 3.18
N ILE A 52 -3.50 2.76 4.18
CA ILE A 52 -2.16 2.18 4.20
C ILE A 52 -2.28 0.74 3.71
N THR A 53 -1.48 0.38 2.71
CA THR A 53 -1.40 -1.02 2.25
C THR A 53 -0.39 -1.77 3.10
N ILE A 54 -0.84 -2.76 3.88
CA ILE A 54 0.02 -3.65 4.66
C ILE A 54 0.40 -4.87 3.84
N ILE A 55 -0.59 -5.53 3.23
CA ILE A 55 -0.37 -6.62 2.27
C ILE A 55 -0.97 -6.19 0.94
N GLY A 56 -0.10 -5.90 -0.03
CA GLY A 56 -0.49 -5.56 -1.40
C GLY A 56 -0.64 -6.80 -2.29
N PHE A 57 -1.08 -6.59 -3.53
CA PHE A 57 -1.35 -7.68 -4.49
C PHE A 57 -0.16 -8.62 -4.73
N ALA A 58 1.08 -8.12 -4.76
CA ALA A 58 2.25 -8.95 -4.96
C ALA A 58 2.43 -9.96 -3.81
N ALA A 59 2.40 -9.47 -2.56
CA ALA A 59 2.45 -10.33 -1.37
C ALA A 59 1.21 -11.24 -1.27
N GLY A 60 0.01 -10.72 -1.55
CA GLY A 60 -1.22 -11.51 -1.57
C GLY A 60 -1.19 -12.66 -2.59
N GLY A 61 -0.54 -12.44 -3.74
CA GLY A 61 -0.30 -13.48 -4.74
C GLY A 61 0.61 -14.60 -4.22
N GLU A 62 1.66 -14.27 -3.47
CA GLU A 62 2.54 -15.27 -2.84
C GLU A 62 1.84 -16.03 -1.70
N ILE A 63 1.03 -15.33 -0.89
CA ILE A 63 0.18 -15.98 0.14
C ILE A 63 -0.78 -16.98 -0.51
N ARG A 64 -1.46 -16.57 -1.58
CA ARG A 64 -2.34 -17.46 -2.36
C ARG A 64 -1.60 -18.72 -2.81
N LYS A 65 -0.41 -18.56 -3.41
CA LYS A 65 0.40 -19.69 -3.88
C LYS A 65 0.74 -20.65 -2.75
N VAL A 66 0.98 -20.17 -1.53
CA VAL A 66 1.21 -21.03 -0.36
C VAL A 66 -0.06 -21.80 0.00
N LEU A 67 -1.19 -21.11 0.11
CA LEU A 67 -2.47 -21.70 0.51
C LEU A 67 -3.04 -22.70 -0.50
N GLU A 68 -2.64 -22.60 -1.76
CA GLU A 68 -3.04 -23.53 -2.83
C GLU A 68 -2.11 -24.76 -2.96
N ARG A 69 -1.04 -24.86 -2.16
CA ARG A 69 -0.14 -26.03 -2.21
C ARG A 69 -0.80 -27.29 -1.63
N PRO A 70 -0.61 -28.48 -2.24
CA PRO A 70 -1.07 -29.73 -1.67
C PRO A 70 -0.51 -29.96 -0.25
N GLY A 71 -1.37 -30.38 0.66
CA GLY A 71 -0.99 -30.67 2.06
C GLY A 71 -1.00 -29.46 2.99
N VAL A 72 -1.32 -28.25 2.50
CA VAL A 72 -1.56 -27.09 3.37
C VAL A 72 -2.99 -27.12 3.89
N GLU A 73 -3.13 -27.06 5.21
CA GLU A 73 -4.42 -26.94 5.91
C GLU A 73 -4.97 -25.51 5.77
N ARG A 74 -5.51 -25.18 4.59
CA ARG A 74 -5.91 -23.81 4.20
C ARG A 74 -6.75 -23.10 5.27
N ASP A 75 -7.77 -23.77 5.80
CA ASP A 75 -8.70 -23.17 6.76
C ASP A 75 -8.04 -22.86 8.11
N ASN A 76 -7.09 -23.71 8.54
CA ASN A 76 -6.32 -23.46 9.75
C ASN A 76 -5.34 -22.30 9.54
N THR A 77 -4.65 -22.26 8.41
CA THR A 77 -3.74 -21.15 8.08
C THR A 77 -4.47 -19.82 7.95
N LEU A 78 -5.67 -19.82 7.36
CA LEU A 78 -6.52 -18.62 7.29
C LEU A 78 -6.98 -18.16 8.68
N ARG A 79 -7.37 -19.10 9.55
CA ARG A 79 -7.73 -18.78 10.94
C ARG A 79 -6.55 -18.18 11.71
N ASP A 80 -5.36 -18.73 11.53
CA ASP A 80 -4.14 -18.21 12.15
C ASP A 80 -3.80 -16.80 11.62
N LEU A 81 -4.00 -16.56 10.32
CA LEU A 81 -3.81 -15.26 9.70
C LEU A 81 -4.80 -14.22 10.25
N HIS A 82 -6.09 -14.56 10.38
CA HIS A 82 -7.08 -13.69 11.01
C HIS A 82 -6.72 -13.37 12.46
N SER A 83 -6.37 -14.39 13.24
CA SER A 83 -5.93 -14.22 14.63
C SER A 83 -4.72 -13.28 14.74
N LEU A 84 -3.76 -13.38 13.82
CA LEU A 84 -2.63 -12.47 13.73
C LEU A 84 -3.05 -11.05 13.40
N ILE A 85 -3.94 -10.85 12.43
CA ILE A 85 -4.46 -9.52 12.05
C ILE A 85 -5.22 -8.88 13.21
N ASP A 86 -6.10 -9.63 13.88
CA ASP A 86 -6.96 -9.12 14.95
C ASP A 86 -6.18 -8.73 16.21
N LYS A 87 -5.11 -9.48 16.54
CA LYS A 87 -4.29 -9.18 17.72
C LYS A 87 -3.26 -8.06 17.49
N THR A 88 -3.02 -7.69 16.23
CA THR A 88 -1.97 -6.71 15.90
C THR A 88 -2.46 -5.29 16.21
N ASP A 89 -1.61 -4.53 16.91
CA ASP A 89 -1.87 -3.12 17.19
C ASP A 89 -1.56 -2.26 15.95
N TRP A 90 -2.59 -1.99 15.15
CA TRP A 90 -2.49 -1.25 13.90
C TRP A 90 -2.40 0.27 14.04
N ARG A 91 -2.12 0.78 15.25
CA ARG A 91 -1.87 2.21 15.43
C ARG A 91 -0.73 2.66 14.55
N PHE A 92 -0.90 3.83 13.92
CA PHE A 92 0.07 4.37 12.98
C PHE A 92 0.30 5.86 13.24
N LYS A 93 1.35 6.39 12.61
CA LYS A 93 1.72 7.80 12.70
C LYS A 93 2.01 8.34 11.31
N LEU A 94 1.34 9.41 10.95
CA LEU A 94 1.64 10.17 9.74
C LEU A 94 2.97 10.90 9.92
N GLU A 95 3.93 10.62 9.05
CA GLU A 95 5.22 11.32 9.05
C GLU A 95 5.09 12.65 8.30
N PRO A 96 5.88 13.68 8.62
CA PRO A 96 5.89 14.93 7.87
C PRO A 96 6.47 14.75 6.44
N LYS A 97 7.15 13.62 6.18
CA LYS A 97 7.81 13.34 4.91
C LYS A 97 6.80 13.04 3.81
N ARG A 98 6.82 13.85 2.76
CA ARG A 98 5.97 13.73 1.57
C ARG A 98 6.85 13.65 0.33
N TYR A 99 6.38 12.87 -0.65
CA TYR A 99 7.12 12.64 -1.87
C TYR A 99 6.20 12.63 -3.09
N HIS A 100 6.73 13.13 -4.20
CA HIS A 100 6.26 12.83 -5.53
C HIS A 100 7.00 11.61 -6.05
N ILE A 101 6.24 10.65 -6.55
CA ILE A 101 6.74 9.44 -7.19
C ILE A 101 6.06 9.25 -8.54
N GLN A 102 6.75 8.59 -9.46
CA GLN A 102 6.26 8.30 -10.80
C GLN A 102 6.66 6.90 -11.23
N LYS A 103 5.81 6.24 -12.01
CA LYS A 103 6.04 4.89 -12.52
C LYS A 103 5.36 4.68 -13.86
N GLU A 104 6.08 4.01 -14.75
CA GLU A 104 5.55 3.50 -16.02
C GLU A 104 5.02 2.07 -15.88
N TYR A 105 3.86 1.82 -16.46
CA TYR A 105 3.22 0.51 -16.51
C TYR A 105 3.07 0.06 -17.95
N ILE A 106 3.61 -1.11 -18.28
CA ILE A 106 3.36 -1.74 -19.58
C ILE A 106 1.92 -2.24 -19.59
N ILE A 107 1.09 -1.70 -20.47
CA ILE A 107 -0.28 -2.14 -20.63
C ILE A 107 -0.25 -3.53 -21.28
N ARG A 108 -1.00 -4.49 -20.72
CA ARG A 108 -1.16 -5.80 -21.34
C ARG A 108 -2.52 -5.90 -22.04
N ASP A 109 -2.55 -6.54 -23.19
CA ASP A 109 -3.79 -6.86 -23.89
C ASP A 109 -4.62 -7.91 -23.12
N ARG A 110 -5.83 -8.23 -23.60
CA ARG A 110 -6.69 -9.25 -22.96
C ARG A 110 -6.09 -10.65 -22.94
N ARG A 111 -5.02 -10.90 -23.70
CA ARG A 111 -4.29 -12.17 -23.79
C ARG A 111 -3.01 -12.16 -22.94
N GLY A 112 -2.73 -11.07 -22.24
CA GLY A 112 -1.56 -10.90 -21.40
C GLY A 112 -0.28 -10.49 -22.14
N ASN A 113 -0.34 -10.25 -23.45
CA ASN A 113 0.81 -9.76 -24.22
C ASN A 113 1.02 -8.29 -23.90
N ALA A 114 2.28 -7.85 -23.86
CA ALA A 114 2.57 -6.42 -23.81
C ALA A 114 1.91 -5.76 -25.04
N ALA A 115 1.00 -4.83 -24.79
CA ALA A 115 0.58 -3.90 -25.82
C ALA A 115 1.74 -2.92 -26.06
N ASP A 116 1.82 -2.34 -27.25
CA ASP A 116 2.81 -1.29 -27.59
C ASP A 116 2.52 0.05 -26.88
N SER A 117 1.87 0.02 -25.71
CA SER A 117 1.50 1.20 -24.95
C SER A 117 1.97 1.13 -23.50
N VAL A 118 2.56 2.24 -23.07
CA VAL A 118 2.99 2.49 -21.71
C VAL A 118 2.00 3.47 -21.09
N GLU A 119 1.65 3.23 -19.83
CA GLU A 119 0.83 4.11 -19.02
C GLU A 119 1.73 4.77 -17.96
N HIS A 120 1.78 6.10 -17.96
CA HIS A 120 2.47 6.86 -16.94
C HIS A 120 1.52 7.15 -15.78
N ARG A 121 2.01 6.92 -14.57
CA ARG A 121 1.32 7.32 -13.34
C ARG A 121 2.24 8.10 -12.45
N GLU A 122 1.64 9.01 -11.72
CA GLU A 122 2.29 9.82 -10.71
C GLU A 122 1.44 9.82 -9.44
N SER A 123 2.08 9.98 -8.30
CA SER A 123 1.41 10.07 -7.01
C SER A 123 2.13 11.00 -6.06
N TYR A 124 1.36 11.77 -5.30
CA TYR A 124 1.86 12.42 -4.09
C TYR A 124 1.54 11.51 -2.92
N ILE A 125 2.57 11.08 -2.22
CA ILE A 125 2.46 10.18 -1.07
C ILE A 125 2.93 10.87 0.20
N GLN A 126 2.40 10.42 1.33
CA GLN A 126 2.90 10.76 2.65
C GLN A 126 3.36 9.49 3.35
N MET A 127 4.58 9.52 3.90
CA MET A 127 5.10 8.38 4.63
C MET A 127 4.34 8.17 5.93
N VAL A 128 4.25 6.91 6.35
CA VAL A 128 3.58 6.51 7.57
C VAL A 128 4.49 5.58 8.34
N SER A 129 4.51 5.69 9.66
CA SER A 129 5.11 4.70 10.56
C SER A 129 4.01 3.82 11.14
N VAL A 130 4.17 2.50 11.01
CA VAL A 130 3.30 1.49 11.63
C VAL A 130 4.21 0.61 12.51
N PRO A 131 4.30 0.85 13.83
CA PRO A 131 5.30 0.19 14.66
C PRO A 131 5.22 -1.34 14.66
N ALA A 132 4.00 -1.89 14.61
CA ALA A 132 3.79 -3.33 14.64
C ALA A 132 4.11 -4.04 13.32
N LEU A 133 4.52 -3.31 12.27
CA LEU A 133 4.67 -3.86 10.92
C LEU A 133 5.77 -4.92 10.84
N GLU A 134 6.93 -4.69 11.46
CA GLU A 134 8.05 -5.63 11.43
C GLU A 134 7.68 -6.95 12.13
N ASP A 135 7.11 -6.86 13.32
CA ASP A 135 6.66 -8.02 14.10
C ASP A 135 5.55 -8.80 13.37
N PHE A 136 4.58 -8.08 12.78
CA PHE A 136 3.52 -8.68 11.99
C PHE A 136 4.08 -9.53 10.83
N PHE A 137 5.02 -9.00 10.05
CA PHE A 137 5.61 -9.75 8.93
C PHE A 137 6.50 -10.90 9.41
N ALA A 138 7.23 -10.74 10.52
CA ALA A 138 7.99 -11.83 11.12
C ALA A 138 7.07 -13.00 11.53
N GLU A 139 5.92 -12.69 12.15
CA GLU A 139 4.92 -13.68 12.52
C GLU A 139 4.20 -14.29 11.32
N LEU A 140 3.90 -13.50 10.28
CA LEU A 140 3.28 -13.94 9.03
C LEU A 140 4.18 -14.91 8.25
N ASN A 141 5.49 -14.63 8.21
CA ASN A 141 6.47 -15.42 7.48
C ASN A 141 6.58 -16.86 8.03
N ARG A 142 6.44 -17.04 9.35
CA ARG A 142 6.65 -18.32 10.05
C ARG A 142 5.70 -19.44 9.59
N PRO A 143 4.35 -19.30 9.63
CA PRO A 143 3.44 -20.36 9.19
C PRO A 143 3.45 -20.56 7.68
N LEU A 144 3.79 -19.54 6.90
CA LEU A 144 3.74 -19.60 5.45
C LEU A 144 5.05 -20.08 4.79
N GLY A 145 6.15 -20.13 5.54
CA GLY A 145 7.46 -20.49 5.00
C GLY A 145 7.95 -19.53 3.92
N ILE A 146 7.58 -18.26 4.03
CA ILE A 146 7.96 -17.18 3.12
C ILE A 146 8.89 -16.19 3.84
N ASN A 147 9.50 -15.29 3.09
CA ASN A 147 10.42 -14.29 3.62
C ASN A 147 10.07 -12.91 3.10
N PHE A 148 8.88 -12.42 3.44
CA PHE A 148 8.50 -11.05 3.15
C PHE A 148 9.32 -10.08 4.00
N ILE A 149 9.82 -9.05 3.33
CA ILE A 149 10.38 -7.87 3.96
C ILE A 149 9.27 -6.80 3.94
N PRO A 150 8.93 -6.18 5.07
CA PRO A 150 7.96 -5.10 5.10
C PRO A 150 8.29 -3.98 4.10
N PRO A 151 7.35 -3.56 3.24
CA PRO A 151 7.56 -2.40 2.37
C PRO A 151 7.49 -1.09 3.19
N PRO A 152 8.07 0.02 2.68
CA PRO A 152 7.83 1.34 3.24
C PRO A 152 6.33 1.69 3.23
N THR A 153 5.78 1.93 4.41
CA THR A 153 4.36 2.31 4.57
C THR A 153 4.14 3.76 4.19
N HIS A 154 3.09 3.99 3.41
CA HIS A 154 2.70 5.31 2.92
C HIS A 154 1.19 5.34 2.68
N VAL A 155 0.66 6.55 2.53
CA VAL A 155 -0.67 6.81 1.99
C VAL A 155 -0.54 7.59 0.68
N THR A 156 -1.35 7.25 -0.31
CA THR A 156 -1.48 8.05 -1.53
C THR A 156 -2.49 9.17 -1.30
N LEU A 157 -2.05 10.41 -1.45
CA LEU A 157 -2.86 11.61 -1.24
C LEU A 157 -3.49 12.13 -2.53
N TYR A 158 -2.68 12.17 -3.59
CA TYR A 158 -3.09 12.63 -4.90
C TYR A 158 -2.52 11.72 -5.99
N THR A 159 -3.22 11.66 -7.13
CA THR A 159 -2.86 10.83 -8.28
C THR A 159 -2.96 11.61 -9.58
N HIS A 160 -2.07 11.32 -10.53
CA HIS A 160 -2.14 11.82 -11.91
C HIS A 160 -1.67 10.71 -12.87
N GLY A 161 -2.07 10.77 -14.14
CA GLY A 161 -1.60 9.82 -15.15
C GLY A 161 -2.41 9.84 -16.43
N ASP A 162 -1.90 9.14 -17.44
CA ASP A 162 -2.46 9.12 -18.80
C ASP A 162 -3.91 8.57 -18.86
N ASN A 163 -4.23 7.64 -17.94
CA ASN A 163 -5.55 7.07 -17.79
C ASN A 163 -6.11 7.44 -16.40
N PRO A 164 -7.08 8.37 -16.30
CA PRO A 164 -7.61 8.83 -15.02
C PRO A 164 -8.19 7.72 -14.13
N GLU A 165 -8.89 6.74 -14.70
CA GLU A 165 -9.49 5.64 -13.92
C GLU A 165 -8.43 4.77 -13.27
N ARG A 166 -7.37 4.48 -14.01
CA ARG A 166 -6.29 3.63 -13.53
C ARG A 166 -5.31 4.38 -12.63
N ALA A 167 -5.08 5.66 -12.88
CA ALA A 167 -4.26 6.53 -12.04
C ALA A 167 -4.77 6.58 -10.60
N ARG A 168 -6.10 6.50 -10.38
CA ARG A 168 -6.74 6.45 -9.05
C ARG A 168 -6.28 5.28 -8.18
N MET A 169 -5.73 4.22 -8.77
CA MET A 169 -5.14 3.11 -8.02
C MET A 169 -3.82 3.48 -7.33
N GLY A 170 -3.22 4.62 -7.69
CA GLY A 170 -1.91 5.04 -7.23
C GLY A 170 -0.78 4.15 -7.76
N ILE A 171 0.36 4.23 -7.07
CA ILE A 171 1.56 3.44 -7.34
C ILE A 171 1.85 2.57 -6.13
N GLY A 172 1.76 1.25 -6.31
CA GLY A 172 2.17 0.29 -5.28
C GLY A 172 3.69 0.25 -5.12
N ILE A 173 4.15 0.22 -3.87
CA ILE A 173 5.56 0.09 -3.49
C ILE A 173 5.69 -1.20 -2.67
N ASN A 174 6.44 -2.18 -3.17
CA ASN A 174 6.56 -3.51 -2.57
C ASN A 174 7.88 -3.71 -1.82
N SER A 175 8.86 -2.81 -1.98
CA SER A 175 10.09 -2.84 -1.22
C SER A 175 10.73 -1.46 -1.10
N ARG A 176 11.76 -1.34 -0.25
CA ARG A 176 12.54 -0.11 -0.11
C ARG A 176 13.36 0.19 -1.37
N GLU A 177 13.89 -0.85 -2.02
CA GLU A 177 14.63 -0.74 -3.27
C GLU A 177 13.72 -0.25 -4.39
N GLU A 178 12.47 -0.74 -4.45
CA GLU A 178 11.47 -0.21 -5.37
C GLU A 178 11.18 1.26 -5.07
N PHE A 179 10.95 1.64 -3.81
CA PHE A 179 10.75 3.05 -3.47
C PHE A 179 11.89 3.94 -3.95
N LEU A 180 13.14 3.52 -3.76
CA LEU A 180 14.31 4.26 -4.20
C LEU A 180 14.44 4.32 -5.72
N SER A 181 14.08 3.24 -6.44
CA SER A 181 14.15 3.20 -7.90
C SER A 181 13.12 4.11 -8.57
N LEU A 182 12.03 4.46 -7.87
CA LEU A 182 11.08 5.49 -8.31
C LEU A 182 11.63 6.92 -8.24
N ASN A 183 12.87 7.11 -7.74
CA ASN A 183 13.53 8.40 -7.57
C ASN A 183 12.62 9.46 -6.88
N PRO A 184 12.18 9.19 -5.63
CA PRO A 184 11.16 9.99 -4.95
C PRO A 184 11.64 11.42 -4.73
N GLN A 185 10.86 12.40 -5.19
CA GLN A 185 11.16 13.82 -5.05
C GLN A 185 10.45 14.37 -3.80
N PRO A 186 11.17 14.95 -2.82
CA PRO A 186 10.53 15.58 -1.65
C PRO A 186 9.56 16.69 -2.07
N LEU A 187 8.43 16.80 -1.35
CA LEU A 187 7.40 17.83 -1.52
C LEU A 187 7.38 18.82 -0.35
#